data_AF-A0A2G9N9Z0-F1
#
_entry.id   AF-A0A2G9N9Z0-F1
#
_cell.length_a   1.000
_cell.length_b   1.000
_cell.length_c   1.000
_cell.angle_alpha   90.00
_cell.angle_beta   90.00
_cell.angle_gamma   90.00
#
_symmetry.space_group_name_H-M   'P 1'
#
loop_
_entity.id
_entity.type
_entity.pdbx_description
1 polymer ?
#
loop_
_entity_poly.entity_id
_entity_poly.type
_entity_poly.pdbx_seq_one_letter_code
_entity_poly.pdbx_strand_id
1 'polypeptide(L)'
;MEKATTILSHEHQNILTVLSTLEEECFKMELIDKSFFIKVISFIRNYSDKFHHAKEEDLLFKELGKVEMHCDPTKQMLYEHDIGRNLVKELEISLNNNNVAKIKLHSNEFIQLLREHIHKEDNILYPMVDEALSSSQQILLLEQFKQLNTQDINLHLDFVEECKQRN
;
A
#
# COMPACT_ATOMS: atom_id res chain seq x y z
N MET A 1 14.66 -16.71 11.25
CA MET A 1 14.18 -15.47 11.90
C MET A 1 13.28 -14.80 10.90
N GLU A 2 12.08 -14.37 11.32
CA GLU A 2 11.20 -13.56 10.46
C GLU A 2 11.93 -12.26 10.07
N LYS A 3 11.76 -11.79 8.83
CA LYS A 3 12.39 -10.54 8.35
C LYS A 3 11.34 -9.44 8.29
N ALA A 4 11.78 -8.19 8.37
CA ALA A 4 10.87 -7.03 8.29
C ALA A 4 10.09 -7.01 6.96
N THR A 5 10.77 -7.36 5.87
CA THR A 5 10.20 -7.52 4.51
C THR A 5 9.10 -8.58 4.44
N THR A 6 9.18 -9.65 5.24
CA THR A 6 8.11 -10.67 5.31
C THR A 6 6.80 -10.08 5.85
N ILE A 7 6.87 -9.18 6.83
CA ILE A 7 5.69 -8.48 7.35
C ILE A 7 5.09 -7.58 6.26
N LEU A 8 5.93 -6.82 5.56
CA LEU A 8 5.49 -5.91 4.50
C LEU A 8 4.83 -6.67 3.34
N SER A 9 5.42 -7.77 2.87
CA SER A 9 4.81 -8.61 1.83
C SER A 9 3.49 -9.27 2.26
N HIS A 10 3.30 -9.57 3.56
CA HIS A 10 2.00 -10.01 4.06
C HIS A 10 0.96 -8.88 4.03
N GLU A 11 1.36 -7.65 4.35
CA GLU A 11 0.50 -6.47 4.26
C GLU A 11 0.12 -6.16 2.81
N HIS A 12 1.03 -6.38 1.85
CA HIS A 12 0.75 -6.32 0.42
C HIS A 12 -0.41 -7.23 0.01
N GLN A 13 -0.55 -8.42 0.60
CA GLN A 13 -1.67 -9.32 0.25
C GLN A 13 -3.03 -8.72 0.61
N ASN A 14 -3.11 -7.97 1.70
CA ASN A 14 -4.32 -7.26 2.09
C ASN A 14 -4.62 -6.11 1.10
N ILE A 15 -3.58 -5.38 0.70
CA ILE A 15 -3.70 -4.31 -0.30
C ILE A 15 -4.18 -4.88 -1.64
N LEU A 16 -3.55 -5.93 -2.13
CA LEU A 16 -3.91 -6.61 -3.38
C LEU A 16 -5.34 -7.18 -3.37
N THR A 17 -5.81 -7.64 -2.21
CA THR A 17 -7.20 -8.07 -2.02
C THR A 17 -8.16 -6.91 -2.28
N VAL A 18 -7.94 -5.76 -1.64
CA VAL A 18 -8.78 -4.56 -1.83
C VAL A 18 -8.70 -4.04 -3.26
N LEU A 19 -7.52 -4.05 -3.88
CA LEU A 19 -7.36 -3.64 -5.29
C LEU A 19 -8.20 -4.51 -6.24
N SER A 20 -8.22 -5.83 -6.00
CA SER A 20 -9.00 -6.76 -6.83
C SER A 20 -10.49 -6.49 -6.71
N THR A 21 -11.01 -6.27 -5.50
CA THR A 21 -12.42 -5.91 -5.32
C THR A 21 -12.75 -4.52 -5.89
N LEU A 22 -11.83 -3.54 -5.79
CA LEU A 22 -11.99 -2.23 -6.43
C LEU A 22 -12.07 -2.32 -7.96
N GLU A 23 -11.25 -3.17 -8.57
CA GLU A 23 -11.25 -3.43 -10.01
C GLU A 23 -12.60 -4.02 -10.45
N GLU A 24 -13.09 -5.04 -9.73
CA GLU A 24 -14.38 -5.66 -9.99
C GLU A 24 -15.55 -4.67 -9.85
N GLU A 25 -15.54 -3.85 -8.79
CA GLU A 25 -16.55 -2.82 -8.60
C GLU A 25 -16.52 -1.84 -9.77
N CYS A 26 -15.35 -1.34 -10.17
CA CYS A 26 -15.22 -0.43 -11.32
C CYS A 26 -15.71 -1.06 -12.63
N PHE A 27 -15.47 -2.35 -12.83
CA PHE A 27 -15.95 -3.09 -14.00
C PHE A 27 -17.48 -3.19 -14.02
N LYS A 28 -18.11 -3.60 -12.91
CA LYS A 28 -19.55 -3.85 -12.78
C LYS A 28 -20.37 -2.57 -12.55
N MET A 29 -19.74 -1.47 -12.15
CA MET A 29 -20.42 -0.25 -11.70
C MET A 29 -21.26 0.40 -12.82
N GLU A 30 -22.58 0.36 -12.61
CA GLU A 30 -23.59 1.19 -13.31
C GLU A 30 -24.01 2.41 -12.47
N LEU A 31 -24.06 2.26 -11.14
CA LEU A 31 -24.34 3.31 -10.16
C LEU A 31 -23.24 3.30 -9.08
N ILE A 32 -22.91 4.48 -8.55
CA ILE A 32 -21.81 4.62 -7.58
C ILE A 32 -22.24 4.08 -6.21
N ASP A 33 -21.60 3.02 -5.72
CA ASP A 33 -21.63 2.65 -4.30
C ASP A 33 -20.68 3.57 -3.51
N LYS A 34 -21.20 4.73 -3.10
CA LYS A 34 -20.40 5.70 -2.33
C LYS A 34 -19.83 5.13 -1.05
N SER A 35 -20.56 4.23 -0.38
CA SER A 35 -20.12 3.63 0.88
C SER A 35 -18.85 2.82 0.66
N PHE A 36 -18.85 1.99 -0.38
CA PHE A 36 -17.68 1.21 -0.77
C PHE A 36 -16.47 2.11 -1.10
N PHE A 37 -16.63 3.10 -1.97
CA PHE A 37 -15.50 3.98 -2.34
C PHE A 37 -14.97 4.80 -1.16
N ILE A 38 -15.83 5.22 -0.21
CA ILE A 38 -15.38 5.87 1.04
C ILE A 38 -14.52 4.91 1.86
N LYS A 39 -14.92 3.65 2.00
CA LYS A 39 -14.11 2.62 2.70
C LYS A 39 -12.78 2.38 2.00
N VAL A 40 -12.76 2.29 0.66
CA VAL A 40 -11.53 2.15 -0.13
C VAL A 40 -10.58 3.32 0.10
N ILE A 41 -11.05 4.56 -0.01
CA ILE A 41 -10.22 5.75 0.21
C ILE A 41 -9.68 5.77 1.65
N SER A 42 -10.52 5.42 2.63
CA SER A 42 -10.11 5.33 4.03
C SER A 42 -9.04 4.25 4.25
N PHE A 43 -9.21 3.07 3.65
CA PHE A 43 -8.24 1.98 3.69
C PHE A 43 -6.90 2.42 3.10
N ILE A 44 -6.89 3.00 1.90
CA ILE A 44 -5.63 3.41 1.25
C ILE A 44 -4.90 4.46 2.11
N ARG A 45 -5.60 5.46 2.64
CA ARG A 45 -4.97 6.53 3.43
C ARG A 45 -4.40 6.07 4.76
N ASN A 46 -5.05 5.10 5.41
CA ASN A 46 -4.70 4.76 6.79
C ASN A 46 -3.95 3.43 6.89
N TYR A 47 -4.30 2.44 6.08
CA TYR A 47 -3.62 1.15 6.03
C TYR A 47 -2.43 1.16 5.05
N SER A 48 -2.66 1.47 3.77
CA SER A 48 -1.58 1.46 2.78
C SER A 48 -0.56 2.57 3.02
N ASP A 49 -1.00 3.80 3.27
CA ASP A 49 -0.10 4.94 3.39
C ASP A 49 0.45 5.12 4.82
N LYS A 50 -0.39 5.53 5.77
CA LYS A 50 0.07 5.87 7.14
C LYS A 50 0.58 4.68 7.98
N PHE A 51 0.33 3.45 7.55
CA PHE A 51 0.77 2.26 8.28
C PHE A 51 1.80 1.44 7.52
N HIS A 52 1.51 1.07 6.29
CA HIS A 52 2.42 0.27 5.48
C HIS A 52 3.57 1.14 4.91
N HIS A 53 3.30 2.16 4.10
CA HIS A 53 4.37 3.04 3.60
C HIS A 53 5.13 3.74 4.73
N ALA A 54 4.50 4.05 5.87
CA ALA A 54 5.22 4.60 7.02
C ALA A 54 6.33 3.66 7.52
N LYS A 55 6.12 2.34 7.52
CA LYS A 55 7.20 1.39 7.85
C LYS A 55 8.33 1.43 6.83
N GLU A 56 7.99 1.65 5.58
CA GLU A 56 8.96 1.72 4.50
C GLU A 56 9.73 3.03 4.53
N GLU A 57 9.04 4.15 4.36
CA GLU A 57 9.62 5.49 4.27
C GLU A 57 10.30 5.92 5.57
N ASP A 58 9.65 5.69 6.72
CA ASP A 58 10.14 6.23 7.97
C ASP A 58 11.17 5.35 8.67
N LEU A 59 11.22 4.06 8.33
CA LEU A 59 12.10 3.09 8.99
C LEU A 59 12.98 2.35 7.99
N LEU A 60 12.40 1.53 7.10
CA LEU A 60 13.17 0.65 6.23
C LEU A 60 14.11 1.41 5.29
N PHE A 61 13.60 2.41 4.57
CA PHE A 61 14.36 3.21 3.61
C PHE A 61 15.42 4.06 4.31
N LYS A 62 15.15 4.53 5.53
CA LYS A 62 16.16 5.23 6.35
C LYS A 62 17.29 4.31 6.80
N GLU A 63 17.00 3.06 7.13
CA GLU A 63 18.04 2.08 7.44
C GLU A 63 18.84 1.67 6.21
N LEU A 64 18.20 1.50 5.05
CA LEU A 64 18.89 1.23 3.78
C LEU A 64 19.85 2.35 3.39
N GLY A 65 19.46 3.62 3.62
CA GLY A 65 20.33 4.77 3.36
C GLY A 65 21.64 4.80 4.17
N LYS A 66 21.79 3.92 5.18
CA LYS A 66 23.02 3.76 5.96
C LYS A 66 23.94 2.65 5.42
N VAL A 67 23.49 1.91 4.41
CA VAL A 67 24.21 0.79 3.82
C VAL A 67 24.64 1.15 2.39
N GLU A 68 25.85 0.74 2.01
CA GLU A 68 26.31 0.92 0.63
C GLU A 68 25.66 -0.14 -0.26
N MET A 69 24.76 0.30 -1.13
CA MET A 69 24.10 -0.55 -2.13
C MET A 69 24.57 -0.17 -3.53
N HIS A 70 24.78 -1.17 -4.39
CA HIS A 70 25.17 -0.94 -5.79
C HIS A 70 24.07 -0.18 -6.57
N CYS A 71 22.81 -0.32 -6.16
CA CYS A 71 21.66 0.38 -6.71
C CYS A 71 20.71 0.73 -5.55
N ASP A 72 20.15 1.94 -5.59
CA ASP A 72 19.16 2.42 -4.62
C ASP A 72 17.83 2.72 -5.35
N PRO A 73 16.87 1.77 -5.34
CA PRO A 73 15.57 1.98 -5.96
C PRO A 73 14.58 2.74 -5.06
N THR A 74 14.95 3.12 -3.83
CA THR A 74 14.01 3.75 -2.86
C THR A 74 13.45 5.07 -3.37
N LYS A 75 14.23 5.85 -4.14
CA LYS A 75 13.77 7.10 -4.76
C LYS A 75 12.62 6.89 -5.75
N GLN A 76 12.64 5.78 -6.48
CA GLN A 76 11.55 5.43 -7.39
C GLN A 76 10.31 5.03 -6.59
N MET A 77 10.47 4.28 -5.49
CA MET A 77 9.34 3.88 -4.64
C MET A 77 8.66 5.10 -4.01
N LEU A 78 9.45 6.02 -3.44
CA LEU A 78 8.96 7.29 -2.89
C LEU A 78 8.18 8.13 -3.93
N TYR A 79 8.70 8.22 -5.15
CA TYR A 79 8.03 8.94 -6.23
C TYR A 79 6.68 8.29 -6.58
N GLU A 80 6.60 6.96 -6.59
CA GLU A 80 5.36 6.24 -6.86
C GLU A 80 4.34 6.35 -5.72
N HIS A 81 4.80 6.38 -4.46
CA HIS A 81 3.93 6.68 -3.32
C HIS A 81 3.24 8.04 -3.50
N ASP A 82 3.99 9.07 -3.93
CA ASP A 82 3.44 10.39 -4.18
C ASP A 82 2.43 10.42 -5.34
N ILE A 83 2.68 9.67 -6.42
CA ILE A 83 1.69 9.48 -7.49
C ILE A 83 0.43 8.81 -6.91
N GLY A 84 0.59 7.75 -6.12
CA GLY A 84 -0.51 7.03 -5.50
C GLY A 84 -1.38 7.94 -4.62
N ARG A 85 -0.74 8.77 -3.78
CA ARG A 85 -1.43 9.78 -2.94
C ARG A 85 -2.24 10.76 -3.78
N ASN A 86 -1.69 11.21 -4.91
CA ASN A 86 -2.40 12.11 -5.82
C ASN A 86 -3.61 11.43 -6.48
N LEU A 87 -3.48 10.18 -6.94
CA LEU A 87 -4.60 9.43 -7.53
C LEU A 87 -5.75 9.23 -6.54
N VAL A 88 -5.45 8.94 -5.27
CA VAL A 88 -6.45 8.79 -4.20
C VAL A 88 -7.18 10.12 -3.94
N LYS A 89 -6.46 11.24 -3.99
CA LYS A 89 -7.06 12.58 -3.88
C LYS A 89 -8.01 12.85 -5.05
N GLU A 90 -7.61 12.56 -6.29
CA GLU A 90 -8.47 12.74 -7.46
C GLU A 90 -9.67 11.80 -7.46
N LEU A 91 -9.52 10.57 -6.94
CA LEU A 91 -10.61 9.64 -6.72
C LEU A 91 -11.65 10.21 -5.75
N GLU A 92 -11.23 10.78 -4.61
CA GLU A 92 -12.14 11.41 -3.65
C GLU A 92 -12.88 12.61 -4.24
N ILE A 93 -12.18 13.48 -4.98
CA ILE A 93 -12.79 14.62 -5.67
C ILE A 93 -13.86 14.12 -6.67
N SER A 94 -13.54 13.07 -7.42
CA SER A 94 -14.44 12.47 -8.40
C SER A 94 -15.68 11.85 -7.75
N LEU A 95 -15.49 11.20 -6.58
CA LEU A 95 -16.56 10.64 -5.78
C LEU A 95 -17.53 11.71 -5.28
N ASN A 96 -17.00 12.82 -4.76
CA ASN A 96 -17.80 13.96 -4.29
C ASN A 96 -18.61 14.61 -5.43
N ASN A 97 -18.04 14.64 -6.63
CA ASN A 97 -18.70 15.16 -7.83
C ASN A 97 -19.63 14.14 -8.52
N ASN A 98 -19.76 12.91 -8.00
CA ASN A 98 -20.51 11.82 -8.63
C ASN A 98 -20.08 11.52 -10.08
N ASN A 99 -18.79 11.72 -10.39
CA ASN A 99 -18.27 11.55 -11.74
C ASN A 99 -17.81 10.11 -11.97
N VAL A 100 -18.74 9.25 -12.42
CA VAL A 100 -18.49 7.82 -12.68
C VAL A 100 -17.26 7.58 -13.56
N ALA A 101 -17.12 8.33 -14.66
CA ALA A 101 -16.02 8.15 -15.59
C ALA A 101 -14.65 8.43 -14.94
N LYS A 102 -14.58 9.49 -14.12
CA LYS A 102 -13.35 9.84 -13.40
C LYS A 102 -13.05 8.92 -12.22
N ILE A 103 -14.07 8.41 -11.53
CA ILE A 103 -13.90 7.37 -10.51
C ILE A 103 -13.26 6.13 -11.15
N LYS A 104 -13.80 5.63 -12.27
CA LYS A 104 -13.22 4.47 -12.96
C LYS A 104 -11.79 4.73 -13.42
N LEU A 105 -11.53 5.91 -14.00
CA LEU A 105 -10.20 6.30 -14.46
C LEU A 105 -9.17 6.25 -13.32
N HIS A 106 -9.40 7.00 -12.24
CA HIS A 106 -8.43 7.12 -11.16
C HIS A 106 -8.27 5.84 -10.34
N SER A 107 -9.34 5.06 -10.18
CA SER A 107 -9.24 3.72 -9.58
C SER A 107 -8.36 2.79 -10.42
N ASN A 108 -8.55 2.74 -11.74
CA ASN A 108 -7.75 1.87 -12.62
C ASN A 108 -6.28 2.30 -12.68
N GLU A 109 -6.02 3.62 -12.76
CA GLU A 109 -4.65 4.16 -12.68
C GLU A 109 -3.97 3.78 -11.36
N PHE A 110 -4.69 3.87 -10.23
CA PHE A 110 -4.17 3.50 -8.92
C PHE A 110 -3.92 1.99 -8.81
N ILE A 111 -4.84 1.15 -9.29
CA ILE A 111 -4.69 -0.31 -9.31
C ILE A 111 -3.46 -0.72 -10.10
N GLN A 112 -3.29 -0.17 -11.31
CA GLN A 112 -2.14 -0.50 -12.15
C GLN A 112 -0.83 -0.09 -11.47
N LEU A 113 -0.75 1.17 -11.02
CA LEU A 113 0.42 1.69 -10.33
C LEU A 113 0.81 0.79 -9.16
N LEU A 114 -0.16 0.46 -8.29
CA LEU A 114 0.14 -0.23 -7.04
C LEU A 114 0.48 -1.70 -7.25
N ARG A 115 -0.10 -2.38 -8.25
CA ARG A 115 0.30 -3.75 -8.61
C ARG A 115 1.74 -3.80 -9.13
N GLU A 116 2.11 -2.87 -10.00
CA GLU A 116 3.49 -2.77 -10.52
C GLU A 116 4.46 -2.39 -9.41
N HIS A 117 4.07 -1.46 -8.54
CA HIS A 117 4.83 -1.02 -7.36
C HIS A 117 5.12 -2.20 -6.41
N ILE A 118 4.08 -2.87 -5.91
CA ILE A 118 4.19 -4.04 -5.04
C ILE A 118 5.06 -5.14 -5.68
N HIS A 119 4.92 -5.35 -7.00
CA HIS A 119 5.77 -6.33 -7.70
C HIS A 119 7.25 -5.97 -7.62
N LYS A 120 7.62 -4.71 -7.83
CA LYS A 120 9.02 -4.25 -7.70
C LYS A 120 9.51 -4.40 -6.26
N GLU A 121 8.66 -4.13 -5.28
CA GLU A 121 9.05 -4.26 -3.88
C GLU A 121 9.28 -5.72 -3.50
N ASP A 122 8.27 -6.58 -3.67
CA ASP A 122 8.33 -7.99 -3.28
C ASP A 122 9.44 -8.76 -4.02
N ASN A 123 9.71 -8.43 -5.29
CA ASN A 123 10.58 -9.24 -6.15
C ASN A 123 11.95 -8.62 -6.43
N ILE A 124 12.16 -7.34 -6.10
CA ILE A 124 13.43 -6.64 -6.37
C ILE A 124 13.95 -5.98 -5.10
N LEU A 125 13.22 -4.99 -4.55
CA LEU A 125 13.72 -4.21 -3.42
C LEU A 125 13.85 -5.06 -2.15
N TYR A 126 12.83 -5.84 -1.78
CA TYR A 126 12.86 -6.64 -0.55
C TYR A 126 13.94 -7.74 -0.57
N PRO A 127 14.19 -8.46 -1.68
CA PRO A 127 15.38 -9.30 -1.79
C PRO A 127 16.70 -8.54 -1.59
N MET A 128 16.84 -7.34 -2.16
CA MET A 128 18.03 -6.51 -1.97
C MET A 128 18.18 -6.06 -0.51
N VAL A 129 17.07 -5.69 0.16
CA VAL A 129 17.03 -5.35 1.59
C VAL A 129 17.50 -6.53 2.44
N ASP A 130 17.00 -7.71 2.12
CA ASP A 130 17.26 -8.95 2.83
C ASP A 130 18.72 -9.40 2.75
N GLU A 131 19.41 -9.05 1.66
CA GLU A 131 20.84 -9.26 1.46
C GLU A 131 21.68 -8.16 2.13
N ALA A 132 21.22 -6.91 2.09
CA ALA A 132 21.97 -5.75 2.58
C ALA A 132 21.94 -5.59 4.11
N LEU A 133 20.82 -5.91 4.76
CA LEU A 133 20.65 -5.67 6.20
C LEU A 133 21.11 -6.84 7.05
N SER A 134 21.91 -6.54 8.07
CA SER A 134 22.32 -7.52 9.08
C SER A 134 21.14 -8.02 9.92
N SER A 135 21.29 -9.17 10.57
CA SER A 135 20.26 -9.69 11.49
C SER A 135 19.93 -8.72 12.63
N SER A 136 20.90 -7.93 13.11
CA SER A 136 20.65 -6.92 14.15
C SER A 136 19.78 -5.76 13.66
N GLN A 137 19.97 -5.31 12.41
CA GLN A 137 19.14 -4.28 11.80
C GLN A 137 17.72 -4.79 11.53
N GLN A 138 17.59 -6.05 11.08
CA GLN A 138 16.29 -6.69 10.90
C GLN A 138 15.52 -6.79 12.22
N ILE A 139 16.18 -7.18 13.33
CA ILE A 139 15.55 -7.21 14.67
C ILE A 139 15.10 -5.81 15.08
N LEU A 140 15.94 -4.79 14.90
CA LEU A 140 15.61 -3.41 15.23
C LEU A 140 14.37 -2.93 14.45
N LEU A 141 14.31 -3.18 13.14
CA LEU A 141 13.16 -2.83 12.31
C LEU A 141 11.88 -3.50 12.80
N LEU A 142 11.93 -4.79 13.15
CA LEU A 142 10.78 -5.52 13.69
C LEU A 142 10.29 -4.94 15.03
N GLU A 143 11.19 -4.46 15.88
CA GLU A 143 10.84 -3.78 17.12
C GLU A 143 10.19 -2.42 16.83
N GLN A 144 10.74 -1.65 15.89
CA GLN A 144 10.17 -0.35 15.49
C GLN A 144 8.80 -0.49 14.81
N PHE A 145 8.60 -1.53 13.99
CA PHE A 145 7.30 -1.82 13.35
C PHE A 145 6.21 -2.04 14.39
N LYS A 146 6.52 -2.68 15.52
CA LYS A 146 5.57 -2.89 16.64
C LYS A 146 5.25 -1.61 17.41
N GLN A 147 6.14 -0.62 17.37
CA GLN A 147 5.99 0.66 18.07
C GLN A 147 5.26 1.70 17.23
N LEU A 148 5.10 1.47 15.92
CA LEU A 148 4.29 2.32 15.04
C LEU A 148 2.84 2.28 15.50
N ASN A 149 2.46 3.28 16.29
CA ASN A 149 1.11 3.47 16.78
C ASN A 149 0.19 3.75 15.60
N THR A 150 -0.75 2.85 15.35
CA THR A 150 -1.72 3.01 14.30
C THR A 150 -3.10 2.79 14.87
N GLN A 151 -3.84 3.88 14.97
CA GLN A 151 -5.24 3.84 15.35
C GLN A 151 -6.01 3.07 14.28
N ASP A 152 -6.93 2.23 14.75
CA ASP A 152 -7.98 1.62 13.94
C ASP A 152 -7.52 0.70 12.79
N ILE A 153 -6.33 0.08 12.85
CA ILE A 153 -5.92 -0.93 11.85
C ILE A 153 -6.91 -2.10 11.77
N ASN A 154 -7.50 -2.50 12.89
CA ASN A 154 -8.51 -3.57 12.91
C ASN A 154 -9.72 -3.23 12.02
N LEU A 155 -10.15 -1.97 11.99
CA LEU A 155 -11.24 -1.53 11.10
C LEU A 155 -10.89 -1.76 9.63
N HIS A 156 -9.62 -1.55 9.26
CA HIS A 156 -9.13 -1.75 7.90
C HIS A 156 -8.95 -3.23 7.57
N LEU A 157 -8.55 -4.05 8.53
CA LEU A 157 -8.50 -5.50 8.37
C LEU A 157 -9.90 -6.10 8.24
N ASP A 158 -10.89 -5.62 8.99
CA ASP A 158 -12.29 -6.02 8.83
C ASP A 158 -12.81 -5.69 7.42
N PHE A 159 -12.40 -4.54 6.87
CA PHE A 159 -12.73 -4.19 5.48
C PHE A 159 -12.05 -5.10 4.45
N VAL A 160 -10.83 -5.57 4.71
CA VAL A 160 -10.16 -6.57 3.87
C VAL A 160 -10.95 -7.88 3.89
N GLU A 161 -11.41 -8.33 5.06
CA GLU A 161 -12.25 -9.53 5.18
C GLU A 161 -13.60 -9.35 4.47
N GLU A 162 -14.22 -8.16 4.52
CA GLU A 162 -15.38 -7.83 3.71
C GLU A 162 -15.10 -7.98 2.20
N CYS A 163 -13.94 -7.52 1.73
CA CYS A 163 -13.53 -7.66 0.33
C CYS A 163 -13.33 -9.12 -0.08
N LYS A 164 -12.73 -9.96 0.79
CA LYS A 164 -12.57 -11.41 0.54
C LYS A 164 -13.88 -12.15 0.37
N GLN A 165 -14.96 -11.68 0.99
CA GLN A 165 -16.29 -12.29 0.90
C GLN A 165 -17.07 -11.84 -0.35
N ARG A 166 -16.63 -10.77 -1.02
CA ARG A 166 -17.26 -10.24 -2.23
C ARG A 166 -16.78 -10.92 -3.51
N ASN A 167 -15.58 -11.50 -3.47
CA ASN A 167 -14.94 -12.24 -4.57
C ASN A 167 -15.16 -13.74 -4.41
#